data_AF-A0A5E8A951-F1
#
_entry.id   AF-A0A5E8A951-F1
#
_cell.length_a   1.000
_cell.length_b   1.000
_cell.length_c   1.000
_cell.angle_alpha   90.00
_cell.angle_beta   90.00
_cell.angle_gamma   90.00
#
_symmetry.space_group_name_H-M   'P 1'
#
loop_
_entity.id
_entity.type
_entity.pdbx_description
1 polymer ?
#
loop_
_entity_poly.entity_id
_entity_poly.type
_entity_poly.pdbx_seq_one_letter_code
_entity_poly.pdbx_strand_id
1 'polypeptide(L)'
;MEFFYADPPEKPATLPKPIPRRLRDGLQMLLQSIYPDSDQSALLDQTIAAFWPGNEHPKRRGRVPANTLWSEKDSYVITYGNSFVNGEHKPLDLLFDFLDTRLKGTATGVHILPYFPYTSDDGFAITDYYAVDSGLGAWEDIGRIAENFRLMSDLVINHCSSQSTFFNEYLLGHAPYDRFFFEASPDDDLSMVVRPRAHPLLREVETASGTRHVWCTFSHDQVDFDFSNPEVMLEFLRILRFHISKGVRTLRLDAIAFLWKEVGSPSIHLRQTHEIVRLIRLLADYTAEPLVLLTETNVPNAENLSYFGNRNEAHMVYNFSLPPLLLHALLHGTSKHLNAWQMSMPPAQLGCTYFNFTASHDGIGMRPAEGLLSEEDIQRVIDTAEKFGGRLSMRKMPDGSTRTYEINIALFDALKGTIEGEDEWNIERFLCSQIIAMGLEGIPGFYIHSLLATGNDHDGVEKSGHNRAINRHRWHYPDLLAQLDDPGSRHARVFNALTSILQTRSKQAAFHPNATQFTLQLGEQLFGFWRQSIDRSQSIFAIHNLTGETISIPLMSLNLIDGDTWSDLISGEHIGGFGGDLEFAPYQCRWITN
;
A
#
# COMPACT_ATOMS: atom_id res chain seq x y z
N MET A 1 -56.59 -44.20 -5.77
CA MET A 1 -55.47 -44.27 -6.72
C MET A 1 -54.96 -42.85 -6.90
N GLU A 2 -54.08 -42.42 -6.01
CA GLU A 2 -53.37 -41.15 -6.15
C GLU A 2 -51.99 -41.47 -6.74
N PHE A 3 -51.74 -40.94 -7.93
CA PHE A 3 -50.47 -41.08 -8.62
C PHE A 3 -49.50 -40.04 -8.08
N PHE A 4 -48.42 -40.51 -7.44
CA PHE A 4 -47.23 -39.72 -7.14
C PHE A 4 -46.57 -39.30 -8.46
N TYR A 5 -46.46 -38.00 -8.71
CA TYR A 5 -45.53 -37.47 -9.70
C TYR A 5 -44.14 -37.41 -9.05
N ALA A 6 -43.21 -38.19 -9.59
CA ALA A 6 -41.80 -38.15 -9.25
C ALA A 6 -41.17 -36.84 -9.76
N ASP A 7 -40.31 -36.23 -8.95
CA ASP A 7 -39.48 -35.10 -9.33
C ASP A 7 -38.62 -35.43 -10.58
N PRO A 8 -38.37 -34.45 -11.46
CA PRO A 8 -37.53 -34.67 -12.64
C PRO A 8 -36.08 -34.97 -12.23
N PRO A 9 -35.34 -35.77 -13.03
CA PRO A 9 -33.99 -36.18 -12.69
C PRO A 9 -33.06 -34.97 -12.58
N GLU A 10 -32.21 -34.98 -11.55
CA GLU A 10 -31.10 -34.05 -11.39
C GLU A 10 -30.33 -33.91 -12.71
N LYS A 11 -30.02 -32.66 -13.08
CA LYS A 11 -29.13 -32.38 -14.22
C LYS A 11 -27.83 -33.15 -14.03
N PRO A 12 -27.31 -33.84 -15.06
CA PRO A 12 -26.04 -34.54 -14.94
C PRO A 12 -24.94 -33.55 -14.55
N ALA A 13 -24.13 -33.93 -13.55
CA ALA A 13 -22.96 -33.19 -13.13
C ALA A 13 -22.12 -32.82 -14.36
N THR A 14 -21.97 -31.53 -14.62
CA THR A 14 -21.16 -31.03 -15.73
C THR A 14 -19.73 -31.53 -15.55
N LEU A 15 -19.19 -32.24 -16.55
CA LEU A 15 -17.79 -32.65 -16.58
C LEU A 15 -16.87 -31.47 -16.21
N PRO A 16 -15.85 -31.66 -15.35
CA PRO A 16 -14.97 -30.58 -14.94
C PRO A 16 -14.35 -29.92 -16.16
N LYS A 17 -14.42 -28.59 -16.23
CA LYS A 17 -13.90 -27.85 -17.38
C LYS A 17 -12.37 -28.02 -17.42
N PRO A 18 -11.78 -28.34 -18.58
CA PRO A 18 -10.34 -28.51 -18.68
C PRO A 18 -9.62 -27.19 -18.39
N ILE A 19 -8.54 -27.27 -17.62
CA ILE A 19 -7.68 -26.12 -17.31
C ILE A 19 -7.11 -25.56 -18.62
N PRO A 20 -7.16 -24.22 -18.85
CA PRO A 20 -6.64 -23.62 -20.06
C PRO A 20 -5.17 -23.96 -20.27
N ARG A 21 -4.82 -24.40 -21.49
CA ARG A 21 -3.45 -24.80 -21.83
C ARG A 21 -2.40 -23.73 -21.48
N ARG A 22 -2.67 -22.45 -21.77
CA ARG A 22 -1.74 -21.35 -21.45
C ARG A 22 -1.51 -21.18 -19.94
N LEU A 23 -2.54 -21.37 -19.12
CA LEU A 23 -2.40 -21.34 -17.67
C LEU A 23 -1.55 -22.53 -17.21
N ARG A 24 -1.88 -23.73 -17.69
CA ARG A 24 -1.15 -24.97 -17.37
C ARG A 24 0.34 -24.85 -17.72
N ASP A 25 0.65 -24.45 -18.95
CA ASP A 25 2.02 -24.31 -19.44
C ASP A 25 2.80 -23.26 -18.63
N GLY A 26 2.16 -22.12 -18.32
CA GLY A 26 2.76 -21.06 -17.51
C GLY A 26 3.04 -21.48 -16.06
N LEU A 27 2.09 -22.16 -15.41
CA LEU A 27 2.29 -22.70 -14.06
C LEU A 27 3.41 -23.73 -14.04
N GLN A 28 3.44 -24.65 -15.01
CA GLN A 28 4.49 -25.67 -15.08
C GLN A 28 5.88 -25.04 -15.23
N MET A 29 6.03 -23.99 -16.04
CA MET A 29 7.30 -23.26 -16.17
C MET A 29 7.74 -22.59 -14.86
N LEU A 30 6.82 -21.94 -14.16
CA LEU A 30 7.11 -21.26 -12.89
C LEU A 30 7.45 -22.26 -11.79
N LEU A 31 6.64 -23.31 -11.63
CA LEU A 31 6.87 -24.37 -10.64
C LEU A 31 8.21 -25.07 -10.85
N GLN A 32 8.59 -25.36 -12.09
CA GLN A 32 9.90 -25.94 -12.40
C GLN A 32 11.08 -25.01 -12.06
N SER A 33 10.86 -23.69 -12.16
CA SER A 33 11.87 -22.66 -11.85
C SER A 33 12.04 -22.44 -10.35
N ILE A 34 10.95 -22.59 -9.59
CA ILE A 34 10.92 -22.39 -8.13
C ILE A 34 11.31 -23.68 -7.40
N TYR A 35 10.73 -24.82 -7.78
CA TYR A 35 10.83 -26.12 -7.11
C TYR A 35 11.32 -27.21 -8.07
N PRO A 36 12.57 -27.13 -8.56
CA PRO A 36 13.05 -28.02 -9.62
C PRO A 36 13.08 -29.51 -9.25
N ASP A 37 13.22 -29.82 -7.96
CA ASP A 37 13.36 -31.18 -7.43
C ASP A 37 12.02 -31.83 -7.04
N SER A 38 10.90 -31.11 -7.17
CA SER A 38 9.56 -31.63 -6.88
C SER A 38 9.00 -32.45 -8.05
N ASP A 39 8.04 -33.34 -7.77
CA ASP A 39 7.21 -33.95 -8.81
C ASP A 39 6.33 -32.87 -9.47
N GLN A 40 6.75 -32.43 -10.66
CA GLN A 40 6.12 -31.33 -11.38
C GLN A 40 4.66 -31.60 -11.75
N SER A 41 4.30 -32.87 -12.01
CA SER A 41 2.92 -33.19 -12.37
C SER A 41 2.03 -33.11 -11.14
N ALA A 42 2.48 -33.70 -10.03
CA ALA A 42 1.74 -33.66 -8.77
C ALA A 42 1.62 -32.22 -8.23
N LEU A 43 2.71 -31.46 -8.24
CA LEU A 43 2.73 -30.08 -7.75
C LEU A 43 1.84 -29.16 -8.58
N LEU A 44 1.79 -29.34 -9.90
CA LEU A 44 0.87 -28.60 -10.77
C LEU A 44 -0.60 -28.87 -10.42
N ASP A 45 -0.97 -30.14 -10.26
CA ASP A 45 -2.34 -30.53 -9.91
C ASP A 45 -2.73 -30.01 -8.51
N GLN A 46 -1.82 -30.10 -7.54
CA GLN A 46 -1.99 -29.53 -6.19
C GLN A 46 -2.11 -28.01 -6.23
N THR A 47 -1.29 -27.31 -7.02
CA THR A 47 -1.34 -25.84 -7.20
C THR A 47 -2.71 -25.40 -7.71
N ILE A 48 -3.23 -26.10 -8.73
CA ILE A 48 -4.55 -25.82 -9.29
C ILE A 48 -5.65 -26.10 -8.26
N ALA A 49 -5.57 -27.23 -7.55
CA ALA A 49 -6.56 -27.61 -6.54
C ALA A 49 -6.55 -26.69 -5.31
N ALA A 50 -5.38 -26.17 -4.91
CA ALA A 50 -5.25 -25.22 -3.81
C ALA A 50 -5.93 -23.89 -4.12
N PHE A 51 -5.80 -23.41 -5.37
CA PHE A 51 -6.32 -22.10 -5.77
C PHE A 51 -7.75 -22.14 -6.33
N TRP A 52 -8.18 -23.24 -6.95
CA TRP A 52 -9.55 -23.46 -7.43
C TRP A 52 -10.12 -24.76 -6.84
N PRO A 53 -10.56 -24.75 -5.57
CA PRO A 53 -11.10 -25.93 -4.91
C PRO A 53 -12.48 -26.33 -5.46
N GLY A 54 -12.79 -27.62 -5.38
CA GLY A 54 -14.11 -28.17 -5.73
C GLY A 54 -14.46 -27.98 -7.20
N ASN A 55 -15.57 -27.28 -7.47
CA ASN A 55 -16.11 -27.04 -8.81
C ASN A 55 -15.71 -25.68 -9.41
N GLU A 56 -14.82 -24.96 -8.74
CA GLU A 56 -14.32 -23.69 -9.25
C GLU A 56 -13.38 -23.90 -10.43
N HIS A 57 -13.40 -22.98 -11.38
CA HIS A 57 -12.60 -23.10 -12.59
C HIS A 57 -12.04 -21.76 -13.03
N PRO A 58 -10.80 -21.74 -13.56
CA PRO A 58 -10.22 -20.55 -14.15
C PRO A 58 -11.01 -20.09 -15.38
N LYS A 59 -10.91 -18.80 -15.69
CA LYS A 59 -11.37 -18.23 -16.96
C LYS A 59 -10.69 -18.94 -18.13
N ARG A 60 -11.41 -19.09 -19.25
CA ARG A 60 -10.83 -19.67 -20.48
C ARG A 60 -9.61 -18.89 -21.01
N ARG A 61 -9.58 -17.58 -20.77
CA ARG A 61 -8.49 -16.67 -21.16
C ARG A 61 -8.12 -15.81 -19.96
N GLY A 62 -6.82 -15.74 -19.69
CA GLY A 62 -6.27 -14.80 -18.73
C GLY A 62 -6.49 -13.35 -19.17
N ARG A 63 -6.50 -12.44 -18.21
CA ARG A 63 -6.48 -10.98 -18.47
C ARG A 63 -5.17 -10.61 -19.16
N VAL A 64 -5.25 -9.61 -20.04
CA VAL A 64 -4.08 -9.04 -20.73
C VAL A 64 -3.74 -7.73 -20.03
N PRO A 65 -2.45 -7.40 -19.81
CA PRO A 65 -2.05 -6.11 -19.26
C PRO A 65 -2.63 -4.96 -20.10
N ALA A 66 -3.55 -4.20 -19.49
CA ALA A 66 -4.29 -3.10 -20.11
C ALA A 66 -4.85 -2.14 -19.04
N ASN A 67 -5.30 -0.96 -19.47
CA ASN A 67 -5.89 0.07 -18.59
C ASN A 67 -7.38 -0.19 -18.29
N THR A 68 -7.68 -1.35 -17.70
CA THR A 68 -9.08 -1.78 -17.46
C THR A 68 -9.38 -2.13 -16.00
N LEU A 69 -8.36 -2.17 -15.14
CA LEU A 69 -8.51 -2.50 -13.72
C LEU A 69 -8.77 -1.25 -12.84
N TRP A 70 -8.46 -0.07 -13.37
CA TRP A 70 -8.57 1.22 -12.70
C TRP A 70 -8.84 2.34 -13.73
N SER A 71 -9.16 3.50 -13.20
CA SER A 71 -9.53 4.74 -13.89
C SER A 71 -9.12 5.95 -13.05
N GLU A 72 -9.35 7.16 -13.55
CA GLU A 72 -9.19 8.42 -12.81
C GLU A 72 -9.97 8.47 -11.49
N LYS A 73 -11.04 7.67 -11.39
CA LYS A 73 -11.90 7.57 -10.21
C LYS A 73 -11.27 6.80 -9.05
N ASP A 74 -10.29 5.94 -9.35
CA ASP A 74 -9.76 5.03 -8.35
C ASP A 74 -8.93 5.78 -7.31
N SER A 75 -9.24 5.53 -6.04
CA SER A 75 -8.48 5.95 -4.86
C SER A 75 -8.74 4.98 -3.71
N TYR A 76 -7.81 4.91 -2.76
CA TYR A 76 -7.95 4.07 -1.56
C TYR A 76 -7.88 4.89 -0.29
N VAL A 77 -8.63 4.46 0.72
CA VAL A 77 -8.44 4.88 2.11
C VAL A 77 -7.76 3.76 2.88
N ILE A 78 -6.64 4.04 3.54
CA ILE A 78 -5.88 3.10 4.38
C ILE A 78 -6.28 3.36 5.83
N THR A 79 -6.70 2.32 6.55
CA THR A 79 -7.23 2.46 7.91
C THR A 79 -7.03 1.18 8.72
N TYR A 80 -6.92 1.30 10.03
CA TYR A 80 -7.14 0.16 10.92
C TYR A 80 -8.64 -0.11 11.05
N GLY A 81 -9.00 -1.37 11.30
CA GLY A 81 -10.39 -1.75 11.58
C GLY A 81 -10.97 -1.06 12.83
N ASN A 82 -10.11 -0.59 13.74
CA ASN A 82 -10.45 0.11 14.98
C ASN A 82 -9.96 1.56 15.05
N SER A 83 -9.75 2.22 13.91
CA SER A 83 -9.52 3.67 13.90
C SER A 83 -10.68 4.47 14.52
N PHE A 84 -11.89 3.87 14.57
CA PHE A 84 -13.06 4.41 15.26
C PHE A 84 -13.54 3.45 16.35
N VAL A 85 -13.79 3.98 17.54
CA VAL A 85 -14.29 3.23 18.71
C VAL A 85 -15.34 4.04 19.46
N ASN A 86 -16.27 3.38 20.14
CA ASN A 86 -17.17 4.02 21.12
C ASN A 86 -17.48 3.15 22.34
N GLY A 87 -16.95 1.92 22.41
CA GLY A 87 -17.20 0.97 23.50
C GLY A 87 -18.57 0.30 23.47
N GLU A 88 -19.46 0.66 22.54
CA GLU A 88 -20.83 0.13 22.44
C GLU A 88 -21.03 -0.74 21.19
N HIS A 89 -20.38 -0.37 20.09
CA HIS A 89 -20.52 -1.01 18.78
C HIS A 89 -19.21 -1.65 18.35
N LYS A 90 -19.29 -2.65 17.47
CA LYS A 90 -18.09 -3.24 16.87
C LYS A 90 -17.32 -2.17 16.10
N PRO A 91 -15.98 -2.15 16.17
CA PRO A 91 -15.20 -1.19 15.39
C PRO A 91 -15.46 -1.24 13.88
N LEU A 92 -15.68 -2.44 13.31
CA LEU A 92 -16.02 -2.57 11.88
C LEU A 92 -17.42 -2.04 11.53
N ASP A 93 -18.37 -1.97 12.47
CA ASP A 93 -19.66 -1.29 12.25
C ASP A 93 -19.45 0.22 12.12
N LEU A 94 -18.63 0.80 13.00
CA LEU A 94 -18.31 2.23 12.98
C LEU A 94 -17.51 2.63 11.74
N LEU A 95 -16.54 1.79 11.35
CA LEU A 95 -15.79 1.98 10.12
C LEU A 95 -16.70 1.93 8.89
N PHE A 96 -17.61 0.96 8.82
CA PHE A 96 -18.57 0.88 7.72
C PHE A 96 -19.46 2.12 7.66
N ASP A 97 -20.02 2.56 8.79
CA ASP A 97 -20.84 3.77 8.87
C ASP A 97 -20.09 5.00 8.37
N PHE A 98 -18.84 5.19 8.80
CA PHE A 98 -18.02 6.32 8.35
C PHE A 98 -17.75 6.27 6.83
N LEU A 99 -17.35 5.10 6.32
CA LEU A 99 -17.08 4.92 4.90
C LEU A 99 -18.33 5.18 4.06
N ASP A 100 -19.47 4.60 4.44
CA ASP A 100 -20.73 4.71 3.68
C ASP A 100 -21.31 6.13 3.72
N THR A 101 -21.25 6.81 4.87
CA THR A 101 -21.87 8.14 5.05
C THR A 101 -20.98 9.30 4.62
N ARG A 102 -19.64 9.18 4.76
CA ARG A 102 -18.70 10.28 4.52
C ARG A 102 -17.82 10.11 3.28
N LEU A 103 -17.58 8.88 2.81
CA LEU A 103 -16.60 8.60 1.75
C LEU A 103 -17.16 7.89 0.52
N LYS A 104 -18.40 7.38 0.57
CA LYS A 104 -19.06 6.77 -0.58
C LYS A 104 -19.18 7.76 -1.74
N GLY A 105 -18.74 7.33 -2.92
CA GLY A 105 -18.68 8.19 -4.11
C GLY A 105 -17.46 9.12 -4.16
N THR A 106 -16.67 9.20 -3.08
CA THR A 106 -15.40 9.94 -3.03
C THR A 106 -14.21 8.99 -3.16
N ALA A 107 -14.18 7.92 -2.35
CA ALA A 107 -13.19 6.86 -2.44
C ALA A 107 -13.81 5.59 -3.03
N THR A 108 -13.04 4.86 -3.84
CA THR A 108 -13.52 3.62 -4.49
C THR A 108 -13.07 2.35 -3.77
N GLY A 109 -11.96 2.42 -3.04
CA GLY A 109 -11.38 1.30 -2.33
C GLY A 109 -11.03 1.65 -0.88
N VAL A 110 -10.91 0.61 -0.07
CA VAL A 110 -10.46 0.70 1.32
C VAL A 110 -9.44 -0.40 1.58
N HIS A 111 -8.29 -0.02 2.10
CA HIS A 111 -7.30 -0.92 2.66
C HIS A 111 -7.50 -0.96 4.17
N ILE A 112 -8.12 -2.05 4.62
CA ILE A 112 -8.21 -2.34 6.04
C ILE A 112 -6.92 -3.09 6.39
N LEU A 113 -6.07 -2.42 7.18
CA LEU A 113 -4.85 -3.00 7.75
C LEU A 113 -5.17 -4.28 8.52
N PRO A 114 -4.20 -5.17 8.78
CA PRO A 114 -4.50 -6.56 9.11
C PRO A 114 -5.56 -6.68 10.20
N TYR A 115 -6.69 -7.30 9.84
CA TYR A 115 -7.87 -7.45 10.68
C TYR A 115 -8.03 -8.89 11.18
N PHE A 116 -6.98 -9.70 11.03
CA PHE A 116 -6.89 -11.06 11.54
C PHE A 116 -6.42 -11.03 13.01
N PRO A 117 -6.71 -12.08 13.81
CA PRO A 117 -6.13 -12.22 15.15
C PRO A 117 -4.59 -12.16 15.11
N TYR A 118 -4.01 -11.45 16.07
CA TYR A 118 -2.56 -11.20 16.13
C TYR A 118 -2.04 -11.09 17.57
N THR A 119 -0.71 -11.13 17.73
CA THR A 119 -0.04 -11.00 19.05
C THR A 119 0.74 -9.71 19.23
N SER A 120 1.36 -9.19 18.18
CA SER A 120 2.20 -7.99 18.22
C SER A 120 2.22 -7.25 16.87
N ASP A 121 2.97 -6.14 16.82
CA ASP A 121 3.14 -5.25 15.65
C ASP A 121 1.81 -4.76 15.05
N ASP A 122 0.81 -4.50 15.91
CA ASP A 122 -0.53 -4.00 15.53
C ASP A 122 -1.12 -4.70 14.30
N GLY A 123 -1.11 -6.03 14.29
CA GLY A 123 -1.73 -6.83 13.23
C GLY A 123 -0.75 -7.52 12.28
N PHE A 124 0.56 -7.31 12.40
CA PHE A 124 1.52 -7.97 11.49
C PHE A 124 2.11 -9.29 12.03
N ALA A 125 1.86 -9.64 13.30
CA ALA A 125 2.13 -10.98 13.83
C ALA A 125 0.85 -11.83 13.89
N ILE A 126 0.43 -12.40 12.75
CA ILE A 126 -0.85 -13.12 12.59
C ILE A 126 -0.88 -14.48 13.29
N THR A 127 -1.95 -14.77 14.03
CA THR A 127 -2.16 -16.10 14.65
C THR A 127 -3.10 -17.01 13.86
N ASP A 128 -4.08 -16.44 13.14
CA ASP A 128 -5.03 -17.17 12.30
C ASP A 128 -5.45 -16.38 11.04
N TYR A 129 -5.08 -16.89 9.86
CA TYR A 129 -5.39 -16.26 8.57
C TYR A 129 -6.84 -16.45 8.10
N TYR A 130 -7.60 -17.35 8.75
CA TYR A 130 -8.97 -17.71 8.37
C TYR A 130 -10.04 -17.04 9.24
N ALA A 131 -9.65 -16.32 10.29
CA ALA A 131 -10.53 -15.62 11.20
C ALA A 131 -10.38 -14.09 11.12
N VAL A 132 -11.42 -13.35 11.46
CA VAL A 132 -11.34 -11.92 11.76
C VAL A 132 -11.12 -11.77 13.26
N ASP A 133 -10.32 -10.80 13.69
CA ASP A 133 -10.12 -10.49 15.10
C ASP A 133 -11.47 -10.15 15.75
N SER A 134 -11.84 -10.93 16.75
CA SER A 134 -13.14 -10.80 17.43
C SER A 134 -13.35 -9.45 18.13
N GLY A 135 -12.26 -8.73 18.46
CA GLY A 135 -12.30 -7.36 18.97
C GLY A 135 -12.65 -6.33 17.90
N LEU A 136 -12.53 -6.68 16.62
CA LEU A 136 -12.93 -5.85 15.47
C LEU A 136 -14.34 -6.21 14.96
N GLY A 137 -14.62 -7.51 14.83
CA GLY A 137 -15.88 -8.03 14.30
C GLY A 137 -15.75 -9.44 13.73
N ALA A 138 -16.42 -9.70 12.61
CA ALA A 138 -16.42 -10.99 11.91
C ALA A 138 -16.35 -10.81 10.38
N TRP A 139 -16.27 -11.93 9.64
CA TRP A 139 -16.21 -11.90 8.17
C TRP A 139 -17.45 -11.25 7.53
N GLU A 140 -18.61 -11.32 8.17
CA GLU A 140 -19.84 -10.66 7.71
C GLU A 140 -19.67 -9.13 7.68
N ASP A 141 -18.96 -8.57 8.67
CA ASP A 141 -18.72 -7.13 8.77
C ASP A 141 -17.73 -6.68 7.67
N ILE A 142 -16.69 -7.48 7.40
CA ILE A 142 -15.76 -7.27 6.27
C ILE A 142 -16.48 -7.38 4.92
N GLY A 143 -17.34 -8.40 4.76
CA GLY A 143 -18.14 -8.63 3.56
C GLY A 143 -19.03 -7.44 3.23
N ARG A 144 -19.69 -6.86 4.24
CA ARG A 144 -20.52 -5.66 4.09
C ARG A 144 -19.72 -4.45 3.57
N ILE A 145 -18.48 -4.27 4.02
CA ILE A 145 -17.58 -3.23 3.48
C ILE A 145 -17.20 -3.53 2.03
N ALA A 146 -16.86 -4.80 1.73
CA ALA A 146 -16.44 -5.25 0.40
C ALA A 146 -17.54 -5.16 -0.68
N GLU A 147 -18.82 -5.11 -0.28
CA GLU A 147 -19.94 -4.88 -1.19
C GLU A 147 -19.97 -3.45 -1.75
N ASN A 148 -19.54 -2.47 -0.95
CA ASN A 148 -19.58 -1.05 -1.31
C ASN A 148 -18.24 -0.48 -1.77
N PHE A 149 -17.13 -1.08 -1.33
CA PHE A 149 -15.78 -0.61 -1.62
C PHE A 149 -14.91 -1.75 -2.13
N ARG A 150 -13.95 -1.42 -3.00
CA ARG A 150 -12.89 -2.36 -3.41
C ARG A 150 -12.00 -2.65 -2.20
N LEU A 151 -12.24 -3.77 -1.54
CA LEU A 151 -11.48 -4.18 -0.36
C LEU A 151 -10.05 -4.58 -0.75
N MET A 152 -9.08 -3.87 -0.15
CA MET A 152 -7.69 -4.25 -0.07
C MET A 152 -7.42 -4.90 1.28
N SER A 153 -6.79 -6.08 1.26
CA SER A 153 -6.36 -6.81 2.45
C SER A 153 -4.87 -7.06 2.39
N ASP A 154 -4.22 -7.01 3.55
CA ASP A 154 -2.88 -7.54 3.73
C ASP A 154 -2.90 -9.06 3.59
N LEU A 155 -1.89 -9.58 2.89
CA LEU A 155 -1.47 -10.96 2.96
C LEU A 155 -0.07 -10.94 3.60
N VAL A 156 -0.04 -11.13 4.92
CA VAL A 156 1.20 -11.26 5.71
C VAL A 156 1.82 -12.62 5.41
N ILE A 157 2.55 -12.67 4.29
CA ILE A 157 2.98 -13.91 3.65
C ILE A 157 4.36 -14.37 4.10
N ASN A 158 5.23 -13.46 4.56
CA ASN A 158 6.59 -13.82 4.92
C ASN A 158 6.69 -14.59 6.25
N HIS A 159 5.83 -14.26 7.21
CA HIS A 159 5.94 -14.70 8.60
C HIS A 159 4.56 -14.76 9.27
N CYS A 160 4.49 -15.44 10.40
CA CYS A 160 3.34 -15.42 11.30
C CYS A 160 3.77 -15.23 12.76
N SER A 161 2.80 -15.08 13.66
CA SER A 161 3.03 -15.07 15.10
C SER A 161 3.70 -16.36 15.57
N SER A 162 4.57 -16.25 16.56
CA SER A 162 5.11 -17.38 17.32
C SER A 162 4.07 -18.05 18.23
N GLN A 163 2.85 -17.52 18.28
CA GLN A 163 1.68 -18.14 18.93
C GLN A 163 0.63 -18.58 17.91
N SER A 164 0.94 -18.53 16.61
CA SER A 164 0.03 -18.99 15.56
C SER A 164 -0.27 -20.48 15.65
N THR A 165 -1.40 -20.90 15.11
CA THR A 165 -1.72 -22.32 14.98
C THR A 165 -0.64 -23.05 14.19
N PHE A 166 -0.14 -22.48 13.09
CA PHE A 166 0.91 -23.09 12.28
C PHE A 166 2.20 -23.32 13.07
N PHE A 167 2.65 -22.33 13.85
CA PHE A 167 3.87 -22.48 14.64
C PHE A 167 3.70 -23.46 15.79
N ASN A 168 2.54 -23.49 16.44
CA ASN A 168 2.25 -24.49 17.47
C ASN A 168 2.28 -25.92 16.91
N GLU A 169 1.69 -26.15 15.73
CA GLU A 169 1.74 -27.46 15.07
C GLU A 169 3.16 -27.85 14.65
N TYR A 170 3.98 -26.88 14.22
CA TYR A 170 5.43 -27.07 13.97
C TYR A 170 6.17 -27.52 15.23
N LEU A 171 5.97 -26.85 16.37
CA LEU A 171 6.60 -27.23 17.64
C LEU A 171 6.21 -28.65 18.07
N LEU A 172 4.97 -29.08 17.78
CA LEU A 172 4.48 -30.43 18.05
C LEU A 172 4.94 -31.48 17.02
N GLY A 173 5.55 -31.07 15.89
CA GLY A 173 6.00 -31.97 14.84
C GLY A 173 4.86 -32.58 14.01
N HIS A 174 3.73 -31.87 13.89
CA HIS A 174 2.58 -32.35 13.12
C HIS A 174 2.68 -31.95 11.65
N ALA A 175 2.68 -32.94 10.76
CA ALA A 175 2.64 -32.69 9.32
C ALA A 175 1.29 -32.07 8.89
N PRO A 176 1.28 -31.13 7.92
CA PRO A 176 2.42 -30.67 7.12
C PRO A 176 3.23 -29.52 7.76
N TYR A 177 2.81 -29.00 8.92
CA TYR A 177 3.37 -27.81 9.57
C TYR A 177 4.77 -28.01 10.15
N ASP A 178 5.16 -29.26 10.41
CA ASP A 178 6.49 -29.69 10.87
C ASP A 178 7.66 -29.21 9.99
N ARG A 179 7.39 -28.71 8.78
CA ARG A 179 8.39 -28.15 7.85
C ARG A 179 7.99 -26.78 7.28
N PHE A 180 7.16 -26.01 7.99
CA PHE A 180 6.67 -24.72 7.48
C PHE A 180 7.60 -23.54 7.74
N PHE A 181 8.56 -23.67 8.66
CA PHE A 181 9.40 -22.56 9.12
C PHE A 181 10.84 -22.75 8.71
N PHE A 182 11.50 -21.65 8.36
CA PHE A 182 12.89 -21.71 7.94
C PHE A 182 13.79 -21.89 9.17
N GLU A 183 14.57 -22.95 9.16
CA GLU A 183 15.59 -23.25 10.17
C GLU A 183 16.98 -22.90 9.63
N ALA A 184 17.87 -22.38 10.49
CA ALA A 184 19.29 -22.21 10.17
C ALA A 184 20.15 -22.54 11.39
N SER A 185 21.38 -22.97 11.18
CA SER A 185 22.33 -23.24 12.26
C SER A 185 22.89 -21.93 12.83
N PRO A 186 23.11 -21.81 14.15
CA PRO A 186 23.92 -20.74 14.72
C PRO A 186 25.36 -20.66 14.15
N ASP A 187 25.86 -21.75 13.57
CA ASP A 187 27.18 -21.83 12.94
C ASP A 187 27.18 -21.41 11.46
N ASP A 188 26.00 -21.13 10.87
CA ASP A 188 25.88 -20.70 9.48
C ASP A 188 26.42 -19.28 9.26
N ASP A 189 26.97 -19.02 8.06
CA ASP A 189 27.36 -17.66 7.67
C ASP A 189 26.12 -16.84 7.26
N LEU A 190 25.61 -16.08 8.21
CA LEU A 190 24.47 -15.16 8.04
C LEU A 190 24.92 -13.69 7.92
N SER A 191 26.20 -13.44 7.71
CA SER A 191 26.77 -12.08 7.72
C SER A 191 26.25 -11.18 6.59
N MET A 192 25.81 -11.76 5.47
CA MET A 192 25.27 -11.02 4.33
C MET A 192 23.78 -10.70 4.43
N VAL A 193 23.05 -11.32 5.37
CA VAL A 193 21.59 -11.16 5.49
C VAL A 193 21.24 -9.70 5.76
N VAL A 194 20.34 -9.14 4.95
CA VAL A 194 19.83 -7.79 5.16
C VAL A 194 18.89 -7.78 6.37
N ARG A 195 19.24 -7.01 7.40
CA ARG A 195 18.44 -6.93 8.63
C ARG A 195 17.70 -5.59 8.76
N PRO A 196 16.35 -5.59 8.77
CA PRO A 196 15.58 -4.37 9.04
C PRO A 196 15.60 -3.98 10.51
N ARG A 197 15.91 -4.93 11.41
CA ARG A 197 15.86 -4.77 12.87
C ARG A 197 17.15 -5.22 13.55
N ALA A 198 17.40 -4.65 14.73
CA ALA A 198 18.64 -4.84 15.49
C ALA A 198 18.69 -6.15 16.29
N HIS A 199 17.57 -6.86 16.45
CA HIS A 199 17.48 -8.10 17.21
C HIS A 199 18.27 -9.27 16.60
N PRO A 200 18.58 -10.33 17.36
CA PRO A 200 19.13 -11.57 16.83
C PRO A 200 18.20 -12.19 15.78
N LEU A 201 18.78 -12.62 14.65
CA LEU A 201 18.05 -13.19 13.52
C LEU A 201 17.46 -14.57 13.83
N LEU A 202 18.18 -15.39 14.61
CA LEU A 202 17.74 -16.73 14.98
C LEU A 202 17.14 -16.73 16.38
N ARG A 203 16.08 -17.53 16.55
CA ARG A 203 15.46 -17.83 17.84
C ARG A 203 15.55 -19.34 18.10
N GLU A 204 16.16 -19.71 19.23
CA GLU A 204 16.15 -21.09 19.72
C GLU A 204 14.75 -21.48 20.20
N VAL A 205 14.27 -22.65 19.79
CA VAL A 205 12.96 -23.22 20.17
C VAL A 205 13.05 -24.72 20.39
N GLU A 206 12.24 -25.21 21.33
CA GLU A 206 12.11 -26.64 21.60
C GLU A 206 10.97 -27.24 20.78
N THR A 207 11.29 -28.23 19.94
CA THR A 207 10.30 -28.97 19.13
C THR A 207 10.21 -30.42 19.60
N ALA A 208 9.16 -31.14 19.17
CA ALA A 208 9.05 -32.59 19.35
C ALA A 208 10.25 -33.37 18.77
N SER A 209 10.99 -32.77 17.83
CA SER A 209 12.20 -33.33 17.20
C SER A 209 13.51 -32.79 17.80
N GLY A 210 13.44 -32.12 18.96
CA GLY A 210 14.55 -31.50 19.69
C GLY A 210 14.70 -30.00 19.44
N THR A 211 15.75 -29.40 20.01
CA THR A 211 16.07 -27.99 19.85
C THR A 211 16.30 -27.63 18.38
N ARG A 212 15.72 -26.50 17.94
CA ARG A 212 15.84 -25.91 16.59
C ARG A 212 16.08 -24.41 16.68
N HIS A 213 16.54 -23.82 15.59
CA HIS A 213 16.80 -22.39 15.48
C HIS A 213 16.02 -21.83 14.29
N VAL A 214 14.93 -21.13 14.57
CA VAL A 214 14.03 -20.58 13.55
C VAL A 214 14.43 -19.17 13.17
N TRP A 215 14.17 -18.81 11.91
CA TRP A 215 14.49 -17.50 11.35
C TRP A 215 13.41 -16.46 11.72
N CYS A 216 13.86 -15.30 12.19
CA CYS A 216 13.02 -14.18 12.62
C CYS A 216 13.58 -12.86 12.04
N THR A 217 13.03 -12.42 10.90
CA THR A 217 13.52 -11.21 10.20
C THR A 217 13.16 -9.92 10.94
N PHE A 218 12.00 -9.88 11.60
CA PHE A 218 11.42 -8.65 12.16
C PHE A 218 11.36 -8.63 13.69
N SER A 219 10.85 -9.69 14.31
CA SER A 219 10.85 -9.87 15.76
C SER A 219 10.87 -11.35 16.09
N HIS A 220 11.21 -11.72 17.33
CA HIS A 220 11.11 -13.12 17.78
C HIS A 220 9.66 -13.62 17.85
N ASP A 221 8.68 -12.72 17.83
CA ASP A 221 7.28 -13.08 17.70
C ASP A 221 6.84 -13.26 16.24
N GLN A 222 7.65 -12.84 15.27
CA GLN A 222 7.39 -12.98 13.84
C GLN A 222 8.34 -14.04 13.27
N VAL A 223 7.86 -15.28 13.16
CA VAL A 223 8.65 -16.42 12.68
C VAL A 223 8.44 -16.60 11.19
N ASP A 224 9.54 -16.62 10.43
CA ASP A 224 9.52 -16.64 8.98
C ASP A 224 9.19 -18.03 8.42
N PHE A 225 8.29 -18.07 7.43
CA PHE A 225 7.98 -19.28 6.69
C PHE A 225 9.11 -19.70 5.73
N ASP A 226 9.22 -21.00 5.50
CA ASP A 226 10.11 -21.59 4.50
C ASP A 226 9.39 -21.80 3.16
N PHE A 227 9.47 -20.80 2.28
CA PHE A 227 8.90 -20.93 0.93
C PHE A 227 9.67 -21.88 0.01
N SER A 228 10.83 -22.42 0.43
CA SER A 228 11.48 -23.52 -0.30
C SER A 228 10.72 -24.84 -0.21
N ASN A 229 9.85 -24.96 0.80
CA ASN A 229 8.86 -26.02 0.89
C ASN A 229 7.60 -25.67 0.07
N PRO A 230 7.26 -26.44 -1.00
CA PRO A 230 6.08 -26.16 -1.81
C PRO A 230 4.76 -26.22 -1.03
N GLU A 231 4.66 -26.96 0.07
CA GLU A 231 3.43 -27.01 0.90
C GLU A 231 3.09 -25.66 1.51
N VAL A 232 4.09 -24.84 1.85
CA VAL A 232 3.89 -23.46 2.33
C VAL A 232 3.26 -22.61 1.24
N MET A 233 3.78 -22.71 0.00
CA MET A 233 3.20 -22.01 -1.15
C MET A 233 1.76 -22.45 -1.38
N LEU A 234 1.48 -23.75 -1.34
CA LEU A 234 0.12 -24.29 -1.49
C LEU A 234 -0.84 -23.78 -0.41
N GLU A 235 -0.42 -23.72 0.86
CA GLU A 235 -1.25 -23.18 1.95
C GLU A 235 -1.57 -21.71 1.72
N PHE A 236 -0.59 -20.90 1.33
CA PHE A 236 -0.84 -19.49 1.03
C PHE A 236 -1.73 -19.27 -0.19
N LEU A 237 -1.72 -20.17 -1.18
CA LEU A 237 -2.70 -20.15 -2.28
C LEU A 237 -4.13 -20.43 -1.78
N ARG A 238 -4.31 -21.31 -0.79
CA ARG A 238 -5.62 -21.57 -0.15
C ARG A 238 -6.09 -20.36 0.65
N ILE A 239 -5.21 -19.76 1.46
CA ILE A 239 -5.49 -18.53 2.21
C ILE A 239 -5.92 -17.41 1.26
N LEU A 240 -5.14 -17.20 0.19
CA LEU A 240 -5.42 -16.17 -0.80
C LEU A 240 -6.77 -16.42 -1.48
N ARG A 241 -7.07 -17.66 -1.88
CA ARG A 241 -8.38 -17.99 -2.47
C ARG A 241 -9.52 -17.77 -1.47
N PHE A 242 -9.33 -18.14 -0.21
CA PHE A 242 -10.29 -17.89 0.84
C PHE A 242 -10.58 -16.38 0.99
N HIS A 243 -9.54 -15.53 1.06
CA HIS A 243 -9.71 -14.07 1.11
C HIS A 243 -10.45 -13.51 -0.12
N ILE A 244 -10.14 -13.99 -1.33
CA ILE A 244 -10.88 -13.61 -2.55
C ILE A 244 -12.37 -13.96 -2.42
N SER A 245 -12.67 -15.15 -1.91
CA SER A 245 -14.06 -15.62 -1.69
C SER A 245 -14.82 -14.76 -0.68
N LYS A 246 -14.10 -14.10 0.23
CA LYS A 246 -14.64 -13.15 1.22
C LYS A 246 -14.77 -11.72 0.72
N GLY A 247 -14.48 -11.46 -0.56
CA GLY A 247 -14.69 -10.17 -1.20
C GLY A 247 -13.43 -9.33 -1.41
N VAL A 248 -12.25 -9.82 -1.02
CA VAL A 248 -10.98 -9.12 -1.29
C VAL A 248 -10.74 -9.01 -2.80
N ARG A 249 -10.39 -7.81 -3.26
CA ARG A 249 -10.09 -7.52 -4.69
C ARG A 249 -8.71 -6.93 -4.91
N THR A 250 -8.07 -6.44 -3.86
CA THR A 250 -6.67 -6.03 -3.90
C THR A 250 -5.90 -6.73 -2.79
N LEU A 251 -4.81 -7.39 -3.15
CA LEU A 251 -3.97 -8.15 -2.23
C LEU A 251 -2.66 -7.38 -2.06
N ARG A 252 -2.42 -6.87 -0.84
CA ARG A 252 -1.14 -6.28 -0.47
C ARG A 252 -0.23 -7.39 0.06
N LEU A 253 0.84 -7.69 -0.68
CA LEU A 253 1.84 -8.68 -0.30
C LEU A 253 2.84 -8.02 0.65
N ASP A 254 2.64 -8.25 1.95
CA ASP A 254 3.44 -7.66 3.01
C ASP A 254 4.80 -8.36 3.15
N ALA A 255 5.86 -7.57 3.38
CA ALA A 255 7.23 -8.05 3.55
C ALA A 255 7.70 -9.00 2.43
N ILE A 256 7.13 -8.85 1.22
CA ILE A 256 7.31 -9.80 0.11
C ILE A 256 8.78 -9.95 -0.29
N ALA A 257 9.59 -8.89 -0.12
CA ALA A 257 11.01 -8.92 -0.44
C ALA A 257 11.80 -10.00 0.31
N PHE A 258 11.36 -10.40 1.51
CA PHE A 258 12.05 -11.36 2.38
C PHE A 258 11.54 -12.81 2.22
N LEU A 259 10.63 -13.06 1.27
CA LEU A 259 9.90 -14.32 1.17
C LEU A 259 10.81 -15.56 1.10
N TRP A 260 11.91 -15.49 0.34
CA TRP A 260 12.86 -16.59 0.16
C TRP A 260 14.15 -16.35 0.93
N LYS A 261 14.67 -17.40 1.56
CA LYS A 261 15.85 -17.39 2.41
C LYS A 261 16.92 -18.30 1.83
N GLU A 262 18.16 -17.84 1.86
CA GLU A 262 19.32 -18.61 1.41
C GLU A 262 20.53 -18.20 2.26
N VAL A 263 21.09 -19.16 3.02
CA VAL A 263 22.29 -18.96 3.83
C VAL A 263 23.44 -18.53 2.93
N GLY A 264 24.26 -17.58 3.39
CA GLY A 264 25.31 -17.00 2.53
C GLY A 264 24.74 -16.16 1.39
N SER A 265 23.56 -15.55 1.56
CA SER A 265 22.99 -14.55 0.64
C SER A 265 22.38 -13.38 1.41
N PRO A 266 22.02 -12.27 0.73
CA PRO A 266 21.23 -11.20 1.32
C PRO A 266 19.86 -11.61 1.85
N SER A 267 19.28 -12.73 1.38
CA SER A 267 17.93 -13.20 1.72
C SER A 267 16.84 -12.13 1.55
N ILE A 268 16.99 -11.32 0.49
CA ILE A 268 16.05 -10.29 0.09
C ILE A 268 16.07 -10.17 -1.43
N HIS A 269 14.92 -9.96 -2.08
CA HIS A 269 14.77 -9.82 -3.53
C HIS A 269 15.30 -11.00 -4.36
N LEU A 270 15.38 -12.20 -3.77
CA LEU A 270 15.88 -13.38 -4.48
C LEU A 270 14.97 -13.74 -5.66
N ARG A 271 15.53 -14.40 -6.68
CA ARG A 271 14.81 -14.77 -7.90
C ARG A 271 13.50 -15.49 -7.61
N GLN A 272 13.54 -16.42 -6.66
CA GLN A 272 12.41 -17.25 -6.26
C GLN A 272 11.25 -16.41 -5.69
N THR A 273 11.56 -15.32 -4.98
CA THR A 273 10.55 -14.34 -4.54
C THR A 273 9.81 -13.76 -5.74
N HIS A 274 10.53 -13.27 -6.76
CA HIS A 274 9.93 -12.75 -7.98
C HIS A 274 9.09 -13.82 -8.71
N GLU A 275 9.57 -15.05 -8.82
CA GLU A 275 8.81 -16.13 -9.47
C GLU A 275 7.53 -16.50 -8.70
N ILE A 276 7.52 -16.44 -7.37
CA ILE A 276 6.29 -16.63 -6.58
C ILE A 276 5.31 -15.48 -6.85
N VAL A 277 5.77 -14.23 -6.92
CA VAL A 277 4.89 -13.10 -7.30
C VAL A 277 4.32 -13.29 -8.70
N ARG A 278 5.12 -13.78 -9.67
CA ARG A 278 4.63 -14.14 -11.02
C ARG A 278 3.62 -15.27 -11.01
N LEU A 279 3.80 -16.27 -10.14
CA LEU A 279 2.85 -17.37 -9.98
C LEU A 279 1.51 -16.85 -9.48
N ILE A 280 1.52 -16.01 -8.44
CA ILE A 280 0.29 -15.39 -7.91
C ILE A 280 -0.36 -14.50 -8.96
N ARG A 281 0.44 -13.72 -9.72
CA ARG A 281 -0.06 -12.89 -10.82
C ARG A 281 -0.73 -13.72 -11.91
N LEU A 282 -0.10 -14.81 -12.34
CA LEU A 282 -0.64 -15.70 -13.36
C LEU A 282 -1.98 -16.30 -12.89
N LEU A 283 -2.09 -16.72 -11.63
CA LEU A 283 -3.35 -17.21 -11.07
C LEU A 283 -4.42 -16.11 -11.05
N ALA A 284 -4.07 -14.90 -10.60
CA ALA A 284 -4.96 -13.74 -10.55
C ALA A 284 -5.47 -13.29 -11.95
N ASP A 285 -4.66 -13.45 -13.00
CA ASP A 285 -5.10 -13.14 -14.36
C ASP A 285 -6.21 -14.08 -14.84
N TYR A 286 -6.33 -15.28 -14.26
CA TYR A 286 -7.31 -16.30 -14.62
C TYR A 286 -8.51 -16.41 -13.67
N THR A 287 -8.60 -15.60 -12.61
CA THR A 287 -9.79 -15.55 -11.72
C THR A 287 -11.00 -14.91 -12.40
N ALA A 288 -12.21 -15.26 -12.00
CA ALA A 288 -13.42 -14.61 -12.52
C ALA A 288 -13.47 -13.13 -12.07
N GLU A 289 -13.10 -12.89 -10.82
CA GLU A 289 -13.01 -11.62 -10.13
C GLU A 289 -11.79 -10.82 -10.64
N PRO A 290 -11.91 -9.52 -10.95
CA PRO A 290 -10.73 -8.70 -11.22
C PRO A 290 -9.94 -8.50 -9.93
N LEU A 291 -8.67 -8.87 -9.95
CA LEU A 291 -7.77 -8.75 -8.81
C LEU A 291 -6.62 -7.80 -9.12
N VAL A 292 -6.17 -7.07 -8.11
CA VAL A 292 -4.97 -6.23 -8.15
C VAL A 292 -3.98 -6.77 -7.12
N LEU A 293 -2.72 -6.91 -7.51
CA LEU A 293 -1.63 -7.32 -6.62
C LEU A 293 -0.78 -6.08 -6.35
N LEU A 294 -0.60 -5.77 -5.07
CA LEU A 294 0.23 -4.68 -4.59
C LEU A 294 1.40 -5.29 -3.82
N THR A 295 2.64 -5.03 -4.24
CA THR A 295 3.81 -5.41 -3.45
C THR A 295 4.21 -4.29 -2.52
N GLU A 296 4.53 -4.62 -1.27
CA GLU A 296 5.16 -3.69 -0.36
C GLU A 296 6.67 -3.95 -0.26
N THR A 297 7.47 -2.99 -0.73
CA THR A 297 8.92 -3.02 -0.62
C THR A 297 9.47 -1.62 -0.34
N ASN A 298 9.71 -1.32 0.94
CA ASN A 298 10.28 -0.06 1.43
C ASN A 298 11.80 0.03 1.17
N VAL A 299 12.18 0.04 -0.11
CA VAL A 299 13.57 0.02 -0.60
C VAL A 299 13.79 1.08 -1.69
N PRO A 300 15.06 1.36 -2.10
CA PRO A 300 15.33 2.29 -3.19
C PRO A 300 14.57 1.95 -4.49
N ASN A 301 14.29 2.98 -5.31
CA ASN A 301 13.34 2.90 -6.42
C ASN A 301 13.59 1.75 -7.40
N ALA A 302 14.83 1.46 -7.78
CA ALA A 302 15.12 0.40 -8.76
C ALA A 302 14.67 -0.99 -8.29
N GLU A 303 14.84 -1.29 -7.01
CA GLU A 303 14.45 -2.57 -6.41
C GLU A 303 12.92 -2.67 -6.31
N ASN A 304 12.25 -1.60 -5.91
CA ASN A 304 10.78 -1.55 -5.84
C ASN A 304 10.14 -1.70 -7.24
N LEU A 305 10.68 -1.01 -8.25
CA LEU A 305 10.20 -1.08 -9.63
C LEU A 305 10.38 -2.46 -10.27
N SER A 306 11.35 -3.25 -9.79
CA SER A 306 11.59 -4.60 -10.32
C SER A 306 10.38 -5.54 -10.14
N TYR A 307 9.50 -5.26 -9.16
CA TYR A 307 8.27 -6.02 -8.91
C TYR A 307 7.14 -5.76 -9.90
N PHE A 308 7.30 -4.85 -10.87
CA PHE A 308 6.44 -4.89 -12.06
C PHE A 308 6.80 -6.06 -12.98
N GLY A 309 8.03 -6.59 -12.89
CA GLY A 309 8.58 -7.58 -13.80
C GLY A 309 8.48 -7.10 -15.26
N ASN A 310 8.04 -7.99 -16.15
CA ASN A 310 7.67 -7.64 -17.51
C ASN A 310 6.13 -7.46 -17.63
N ARG A 311 5.54 -6.73 -16.68
CA ARG A 311 4.08 -6.61 -16.46
C ARG A 311 3.40 -7.91 -16.03
N ASN A 312 4.18 -8.85 -15.49
CA ASN A 312 3.74 -10.19 -15.12
C ASN A 312 4.00 -10.52 -13.63
N GLU A 313 4.31 -9.50 -12.82
CA GLU A 313 4.41 -9.60 -11.36
C GLU A 313 3.29 -8.76 -10.73
N ALA A 314 3.62 -7.79 -9.87
CA ALA A 314 2.65 -6.89 -9.26
C ALA A 314 1.89 -6.07 -10.31
N HIS A 315 0.63 -5.79 -10.02
CA HIS A 315 -0.13 -4.78 -10.76
C HIS A 315 0.20 -3.38 -10.26
N MET A 316 0.55 -3.28 -8.98
CA MET A 316 0.75 -2.02 -8.30
C MET A 316 1.96 -2.11 -7.38
N VAL A 317 2.74 -1.03 -7.29
CA VAL A 317 3.83 -0.92 -6.31
C VAL A 317 3.68 0.39 -5.54
N TYR A 318 4.03 0.39 -4.25
CA TYR A 318 4.05 1.60 -3.44
C TYR A 318 5.08 2.60 -3.97
N ASN A 319 4.75 3.89 -3.91
CA ASN A 319 5.70 4.94 -4.22
C ASN A 319 6.43 5.44 -2.95
N PHE A 320 7.30 4.59 -2.40
CA PHE A 320 7.94 4.82 -1.10
C PHE A 320 8.90 6.03 -1.05
N SER A 321 9.43 6.47 -2.18
CA SER A 321 10.25 7.71 -2.23
C SER A 321 9.40 8.97 -2.11
N LEU A 322 8.10 8.93 -2.40
CA LEU A 322 7.25 10.12 -2.40
C LEU A 322 7.11 10.76 -1.00
N PRO A 323 6.76 10.04 0.09
CA PRO A 323 6.61 10.64 1.41
C PRO A 323 7.82 11.45 1.92
N PRO A 324 9.06 10.91 1.97
CA PRO A 324 10.19 11.67 2.48
C PRO A 324 10.59 12.83 1.56
N LEU A 325 10.47 12.68 0.24
CA LEU A 325 10.77 13.77 -0.71
C LEU A 325 9.76 14.91 -0.63
N LEU A 326 8.48 14.57 -0.46
CA LEU A 326 7.41 15.55 -0.32
C LEU A 326 7.51 16.31 1.00
N LEU A 327 7.83 15.60 2.09
CA LEU A 327 8.11 16.21 3.38
C LEU A 327 9.29 17.19 3.25
N HIS A 328 10.41 16.74 2.68
CA HIS A 328 11.56 17.60 2.40
C HIS A 328 11.16 18.85 1.60
N ALA A 329 10.46 18.67 0.49
CA ALA A 329 10.12 19.75 -0.43
C ALA A 329 9.30 20.86 0.23
N LEU A 330 8.33 20.49 1.09
CA LEU A 330 7.46 21.43 1.78
C LEU A 330 8.11 22.05 3.02
N LEU A 331 9.02 21.33 3.70
CA LEU A 331 9.78 21.87 4.82
C LEU A 331 10.86 22.86 4.35
N HIS A 332 11.44 22.66 3.16
CA HIS A 332 12.50 23.50 2.61
C HIS A 332 12.01 24.53 1.59
N GLY A 333 10.77 24.44 1.11
CA GLY A 333 10.23 25.30 0.07
C GLY A 333 10.92 25.13 -1.30
N THR A 334 11.30 23.89 -1.65
CA THR A 334 12.00 23.60 -2.92
C THR A 334 11.54 22.31 -3.60
N SER A 335 11.37 22.36 -4.91
CA SER A 335 10.98 21.24 -5.78
C SER A 335 12.18 20.50 -6.37
N LYS A 336 13.42 20.95 -6.11
CA LYS A 336 14.64 20.45 -6.74
C LYS A 336 14.74 18.92 -6.76
N HIS A 337 14.65 18.28 -5.59
CA HIS A 337 14.76 16.83 -5.47
C HIS A 337 13.50 16.09 -5.95
N LEU A 338 12.31 16.70 -5.81
CA LEU A 338 11.07 16.15 -6.37
C LEU A 338 11.08 16.14 -7.90
N ASN A 339 11.56 17.20 -8.55
CA ASN A 339 11.72 17.27 -9.99
C ASN A 339 12.72 16.23 -10.49
N ALA A 340 13.90 16.15 -9.86
CA ALA A 340 14.92 15.16 -10.22
C ALA A 340 14.38 13.72 -10.10
N TRP A 341 13.69 13.43 -8.99
CA TRP A 341 13.03 12.13 -8.78
C TRP A 341 11.96 11.86 -9.83
N GLN A 342 10.99 12.76 -10.03
CA GLN A 342 9.88 12.56 -10.97
C GLN A 342 10.39 12.36 -12.41
N MET A 343 11.41 13.11 -12.83
CA MET A 343 12.04 12.97 -14.15
C MET A 343 12.79 11.64 -14.33
N SER A 344 13.23 11.01 -13.24
CA SER A 344 13.92 9.71 -13.26
C SER A 344 12.95 8.52 -13.23
N MET A 345 11.71 8.73 -12.78
CA MET A 345 10.72 7.67 -12.65
C MET A 345 10.20 7.26 -14.03
N PRO A 346 10.26 5.96 -14.39
CA PRO A 346 9.71 5.50 -15.65
C PRO A 346 8.17 5.58 -15.59
N PRO A 347 7.48 5.96 -16.70
CA PRO A 347 6.04 5.80 -16.78
C PRO A 347 5.65 4.34 -16.56
N ALA A 348 4.61 4.11 -15.75
CA ALA A 348 4.11 2.77 -15.48
C ALA A 348 3.54 2.17 -16.78
N GLN A 349 4.04 1.00 -17.14
CA GLN A 349 3.57 0.32 -18.35
C GLN A 349 2.10 -0.10 -18.20
N LEU A 350 1.39 -0.25 -19.33
CA LEU A 350 -0.03 -0.65 -19.32
C LEU A 350 -0.24 -1.96 -18.55
N GLY A 351 -1.22 -1.96 -17.64
CA GLY A 351 -1.48 -3.07 -16.71
C GLY A 351 -0.66 -3.02 -15.41
N CYS A 352 0.16 -1.98 -15.24
CA CYS A 352 0.87 -1.64 -14.01
C CYS A 352 0.56 -0.20 -13.59
N THR A 353 0.64 0.12 -12.30
CA THR A 353 0.47 1.50 -11.80
C THR A 353 1.20 1.74 -10.49
N TYR A 354 1.50 3.00 -10.18
CA TYR A 354 2.04 3.41 -8.87
C TYR A 354 0.91 3.58 -7.86
N PHE A 355 1.19 3.27 -6.59
CA PHE A 355 0.34 3.63 -5.47
C PHE A 355 0.96 4.81 -4.71
N ASN A 356 0.40 6.00 -4.92
CA ASN A 356 0.91 7.24 -4.36
C ASN A 356 0.29 7.49 -3.00
N PHE A 357 1.11 7.51 -1.96
CA PHE A 357 0.69 7.79 -0.59
C PHE A 357 1.65 8.80 0.03
N THR A 358 1.20 9.51 1.07
CA THR A 358 2.02 10.50 1.79
C THR A 358 2.27 10.12 3.24
N ALA A 359 1.45 9.23 3.79
CA ALA A 359 1.55 8.71 5.15
C ALA A 359 0.94 7.30 5.20
N SER A 360 1.37 6.51 6.16
CA SER A 360 0.86 5.15 6.38
C SER A 360 0.77 4.84 7.87
N HIS A 361 0.47 3.59 8.21
CA HIS A 361 0.54 3.08 9.58
C HIS A 361 1.97 2.99 10.11
N ASP A 362 2.95 2.88 9.23
CA ASP A 362 4.36 2.99 9.57
C ASP A 362 4.82 4.45 9.60
N GLY A 363 5.99 4.69 10.19
CA GLY A 363 6.66 5.98 10.08
C GLY A 363 7.12 6.27 8.65
N ILE A 364 7.52 7.51 8.39
CA ILE A 364 8.11 7.89 7.10
C ILE A 364 9.47 7.19 6.99
N GLY A 365 9.54 6.20 6.10
CA GLY A 365 10.75 5.42 5.85
C GLY A 365 11.85 6.29 5.23
N MET A 366 13.06 6.17 5.76
CA MET A 366 14.22 6.95 5.30
C MET A 366 15.08 6.22 4.27
N ARG A 367 14.93 4.90 4.14
CA ARG A 367 15.61 4.10 3.10
C ARG A 367 15.32 4.59 1.68
N PRO A 368 14.06 4.89 1.30
CA PRO A 368 13.73 5.34 -0.05
C PRO A 368 14.27 6.73 -0.40
N ALA A 369 14.78 7.48 0.58
CA ALA A 369 15.43 8.78 0.37
C ALA A 369 16.95 8.64 0.11
N GLU A 370 17.54 7.47 0.39
CA GLU A 370 18.97 7.21 0.16
C GLU A 370 19.32 7.42 -1.32
N GLY A 371 20.29 8.29 -1.60
CA GLY A 371 20.71 8.64 -2.95
C GLY A 371 19.80 9.65 -3.68
N LEU A 372 18.65 10.02 -3.09
CA LEU A 372 17.75 11.06 -3.62
C LEU A 372 17.86 12.38 -2.86
N LEU A 373 18.13 12.33 -1.56
CA LEU A 373 18.39 13.48 -0.72
C LEU A 373 19.85 13.49 -0.25
N SER A 374 20.39 14.68 0.01
CA SER A 374 21.69 14.81 0.67
C SER A 374 21.60 14.43 2.16
N GLU A 375 22.70 13.98 2.77
CA GLU A 375 22.73 13.66 4.21
C GLU A 375 22.41 14.91 5.06
N GLU A 376 22.76 16.11 4.60
CA GLU A 376 22.40 17.38 5.26
C GLU A 376 20.89 17.62 5.22
N ASP A 377 20.26 17.44 4.05
CA ASP A 377 18.81 17.60 3.89
C ASP A 377 18.06 16.57 4.74
N ILE A 378 18.52 15.31 4.74
CA ILE A 378 17.96 14.24 5.58
C ILE A 378 18.01 14.64 7.05
N GLN A 379 19.15 15.15 7.53
CA GLN A 379 19.30 15.55 8.93
C GLN A 379 18.38 16.71 9.28
N ARG A 380 18.24 17.72 8.41
CA ARG A 380 17.32 18.85 8.65
C ARG A 380 15.86 18.44 8.72
N VAL A 381 15.43 17.50 7.88
CA VAL A 381 14.08 16.94 7.94
C VAL A 381 13.86 16.20 9.26
N ILE A 382 14.84 15.39 9.69
CA ILE A 382 14.80 14.66 10.97
C ILE A 382 14.70 15.63 12.15
N ASP A 383 15.59 16.62 12.22
CA ASP A 383 15.64 17.60 13.31
C ASP A 383 14.31 18.38 13.40
N THR A 384 13.74 18.73 12.25
CA THR A 384 12.46 19.47 12.17
C THR A 384 11.31 18.59 12.64
N ALA A 385 11.26 17.33 12.20
CA ALA A 385 10.22 16.40 12.64
C ALA A 385 10.29 16.13 14.16
N GLU A 386 11.49 16.01 14.75
CA GLU A 386 11.65 15.87 16.20
C GLU A 386 11.18 17.12 16.95
N LYS A 387 11.54 18.33 16.48
CA LYS A 387 11.01 19.60 17.03
C LYS A 387 9.48 19.66 16.95
N PHE A 388 8.89 19.05 15.93
CA PHE A 388 7.44 18.96 15.76
C PHE A 388 6.79 17.83 16.57
N GLY A 389 7.56 17.15 17.42
CA GLY A 389 7.05 16.13 18.35
C GLY A 389 7.18 14.71 17.82
N GLY A 390 7.80 14.51 16.66
CA GLY A 390 8.08 13.18 16.10
C GLY A 390 9.00 12.32 16.99
N ARG A 391 9.09 11.04 16.65
CA ARG A 391 9.96 10.06 17.30
C ARG A 391 10.71 9.25 16.25
N LEU A 392 11.96 8.91 16.50
CA LEU A 392 12.80 8.18 15.54
C LEU A 392 12.88 6.70 15.88
N SER A 393 12.73 5.85 14.86
CA SER A 393 13.11 4.44 14.95
C SER A 393 14.50 4.27 14.32
N MET A 394 15.43 3.63 15.02
CA MET A 394 16.81 3.46 14.56
C MET A 394 17.07 2.06 14.02
N ARG A 395 17.90 1.94 12.97
CA ARG A 395 18.47 0.66 12.52
C ARG A 395 19.97 0.61 12.86
N LYS A 396 20.49 -0.60 13.13
CA LYS A 396 21.93 -0.84 13.25
C LYS A 396 22.53 -1.12 11.88
N MET A 397 23.69 -0.55 11.62
CA MET A 397 24.49 -0.76 10.41
C MET A 397 25.53 -1.86 10.65
N PRO A 398 26.08 -2.48 9.58
CA PRO A 398 27.11 -3.52 9.71
C PRO A 398 28.38 -3.07 10.45
N ASP A 399 28.71 -1.78 10.38
CA ASP A 399 29.85 -1.17 11.08
C ASP A 399 29.58 -0.87 12.57
N GLY A 400 28.39 -1.22 13.07
CA GLY A 400 27.97 -0.99 14.46
C GLY A 400 27.37 0.40 14.71
N SER A 401 27.38 1.31 13.73
CA SER A 401 26.70 2.60 13.82
C SER A 401 25.19 2.45 13.74
N THR A 402 24.44 3.51 14.07
CA THR A 402 22.99 3.55 13.92
C THR A 402 22.59 4.67 12.96
N ARG A 403 21.59 4.39 12.13
CA ARG A 403 20.95 5.40 11.27
C ARG A 403 19.44 5.41 11.51
N THR A 404 18.82 6.56 11.31
CA THR A 404 17.37 6.70 11.35
C THR A 404 16.76 5.82 10.26
N TYR A 405 15.84 4.94 10.66
CA TYR A 405 15.10 4.05 9.78
C TYR A 405 13.75 4.67 9.40
N GLU A 406 13.04 5.20 10.39
CA GLU A 406 11.71 5.81 10.24
C GLU A 406 11.56 7.06 11.11
N ILE A 407 10.86 8.05 10.57
CA ILE A 407 10.34 9.21 11.31
C ILE A 407 8.87 8.92 11.65
N ASN A 408 8.57 8.66 12.93
CA ASN A 408 7.21 8.42 13.41
C ASN A 408 6.60 9.76 13.81
N ILE A 409 5.64 10.23 13.00
CA ILE A 409 4.95 11.51 13.19
C ILE A 409 3.65 11.48 12.41
N ALA A 410 2.59 12.13 12.92
CA ALA A 410 1.40 12.40 12.13
C ALA A 410 1.73 13.44 11.05
N LEU A 411 1.43 13.15 9.79
CA LEU A 411 1.83 14.03 8.67
C LEU A 411 1.28 15.46 8.80
N PHE A 412 0.11 15.63 9.41
CA PHE A 412 -0.46 16.95 9.69
C PHE A 412 0.46 17.77 10.61
N ASP A 413 0.96 17.17 11.70
CA ASP A 413 1.90 17.85 12.60
C ASP A 413 3.32 17.94 12.00
N ALA A 414 3.70 17.04 11.10
CA ALA A 414 4.97 17.13 10.37
C ALA A 414 5.03 18.35 9.45
N LEU A 415 3.89 18.92 9.06
CA LEU A 415 3.76 20.06 8.16
C LEU A 415 3.23 21.32 8.87
N LYS A 416 3.30 21.38 10.21
CA LYS A 416 2.89 22.57 10.98
C LYS A 416 3.82 23.78 10.87
N GLY A 417 4.91 23.64 10.12
CA GLY A 417 5.88 24.69 9.85
C GLY A 417 6.89 24.25 8.80
N THR A 418 8.06 24.89 8.83
CA THR A 418 9.21 24.63 7.95
C THR A 418 10.46 24.35 8.79
N ILE A 419 11.61 24.23 8.13
CA ILE A 419 12.92 24.15 8.82
C ILE A 419 13.22 25.41 9.69
N GLU A 420 12.53 26.52 9.44
CA GLU A 420 12.64 27.77 10.22
C GLU A 420 11.77 27.77 11.50
N GLY A 421 10.84 26.82 11.63
CA GLY A 421 9.93 26.71 12.78
C GLY A 421 8.45 26.62 12.39
N GLU A 422 7.58 26.65 13.40
CA GLU A 422 6.12 26.66 13.22
C GLU A 422 5.64 27.99 12.62
N ASP A 423 4.60 27.93 11.79
CA ASP A 423 3.99 29.09 11.13
C ASP A 423 2.47 28.92 10.93
N GLU A 424 1.83 29.91 10.31
CA GLU A 424 0.38 29.95 10.11
C GLU A 424 -0.13 29.04 8.98
N TRP A 425 0.75 28.47 8.14
CA TRP A 425 0.39 27.84 6.86
C TRP A 425 0.18 26.33 6.95
N ASN A 426 -0.03 25.77 8.15
CA ASN A 426 -0.15 24.32 8.36
C ASN A 426 -1.18 23.68 7.43
N ILE A 427 -2.41 24.20 7.39
CA ILE A 427 -3.50 23.60 6.59
C ILE A 427 -3.17 23.69 5.10
N GLU A 428 -2.73 24.83 4.62
CA GLU A 428 -2.41 25.08 3.21
C GLU A 428 -1.25 24.20 2.75
N ARG A 429 -0.17 24.11 3.54
CA ARG A 429 0.98 23.23 3.30
C ARG A 429 0.57 21.76 3.33
N PHE A 430 -0.24 21.36 4.30
CA PHE A 430 -0.75 19.99 4.39
C PHE A 430 -1.61 19.63 3.18
N LEU A 431 -2.56 20.48 2.79
CA LEU A 431 -3.38 20.27 1.60
C LEU A 431 -2.52 20.18 0.34
N CYS A 432 -1.50 21.05 0.20
CA CYS A 432 -0.56 21.00 -0.91
C CYS A 432 0.11 19.62 -1.05
N SER A 433 0.54 19.01 0.06
CA SER A 433 1.09 17.65 0.05
C SER A 433 0.12 16.61 -0.54
N GLN A 434 -1.16 16.67 -0.14
CA GLN A 434 -2.16 15.70 -0.56
C GLN A 434 -2.57 15.92 -2.03
N ILE A 435 -2.69 17.18 -2.45
CA ILE A 435 -3.07 17.55 -3.81
C ILE A 435 -1.97 17.17 -4.81
N ILE A 436 -0.70 17.31 -4.44
CA ILE A 436 0.43 16.79 -5.24
C ILE A 436 0.26 15.28 -5.45
N ALA A 437 0.06 14.50 -4.37
CA ALA A 437 -0.10 13.06 -4.47
C ALA A 437 -1.34 12.65 -5.30
N MET A 438 -2.44 13.40 -5.20
CA MET A 438 -3.63 13.24 -6.04
C MET A 438 -3.34 13.47 -7.53
N GLY A 439 -2.49 14.43 -7.87
CA GLY A 439 -2.25 14.81 -9.26
C GLY A 439 -1.26 13.90 -9.99
N LEU A 440 -0.40 13.17 -9.28
CA LEU A 440 0.66 12.34 -9.85
C LEU A 440 0.14 11.12 -10.63
N GLU A 441 0.94 10.63 -11.59
CA GLU A 441 0.74 9.33 -12.25
C GLU A 441 0.66 8.22 -11.20
N GLY A 442 -0.44 7.46 -11.20
CA GLY A 442 -0.74 6.45 -10.19
C GLY A 442 -2.13 6.58 -9.57
N ILE A 443 -2.41 5.72 -8.60
CA ILE A 443 -3.61 5.71 -7.77
C ILE A 443 -3.27 6.35 -6.42
N PRO A 444 -3.98 7.40 -5.98
CA PRO A 444 -3.76 7.99 -4.66
C PRO A 444 -4.34 7.12 -3.54
N GLY A 445 -3.56 6.92 -2.49
CA GLY A 445 -3.92 6.27 -1.24
C GLY A 445 -3.83 7.25 -0.07
N PHE A 446 -4.91 7.38 0.68
CA PHE A 446 -5.01 8.29 1.83
C PHE A 446 -5.06 7.51 3.12
N TYR A 447 -4.12 7.76 4.02
CA TYR A 447 -4.24 7.27 5.37
C TYR A 447 -5.36 8.01 6.10
N ILE A 448 -6.19 7.29 6.86
CA ILE A 448 -7.39 7.86 7.50
C ILE A 448 -7.05 9.09 8.36
N HIS A 449 -5.90 9.08 9.03
CA HIS A 449 -5.44 10.21 9.82
C HIS A 449 -5.07 11.45 9.01
N SER A 450 -4.65 11.28 7.74
CA SER A 450 -4.44 12.40 6.82
C SER A 450 -5.76 13.00 6.35
N LEU A 451 -6.77 12.19 6.04
CA LEU A 451 -8.12 12.69 5.71
C LEU A 451 -8.74 13.47 6.87
N LEU A 452 -8.47 13.02 8.08
CA LEU A 452 -9.03 13.59 9.30
C LEU A 452 -8.14 14.67 9.92
N ALA A 453 -7.01 15.07 9.34
CA ALA A 453 -6.05 16.00 9.98
C ALA A 453 -5.74 15.63 11.45
N THR A 454 -5.54 14.34 11.72
CA THR A 454 -5.23 13.86 13.07
C THR A 454 -3.79 14.23 13.41
N GLY A 455 -3.56 14.77 14.61
CA GLY A 455 -2.23 15.11 15.12
C GLY A 455 -1.54 13.93 15.80
N ASN A 456 -0.38 14.19 16.40
CA ASN A 456 0.42 13.22 17.13
C ASN A 456 -0.33 12.69 18.37
N ASP A 457 -0.46 11.37 18.47
CA ASP A 457 -1.05 10.67 19.62
C ASP A 457 0.04 10.34 20.66
N HIS A 458 0.45 11.35 21.42
CA HIS A 458 1.44 11.17 22.49
C HIS A 458 0.97 10.23 23.59
N ASP A 459 -0.32 10.25 23.94
CA ASP A 459 -0.93 9.33 24.90
C ASP A 459 -0.85 7.88 24.40
N GLY A 460 -1.08 7.66 23.11
CA GLY A 460 -0.92 6.37 22.45
C GLY A 460 0.50 5.84 22.52
N VAL A 461 1.50 6.71 22.31
CA VAL A 461 2.92 6.35 22.48
C VAL A 461 3.23 5.98 23.92
N GLU A 462 2.78 6.77 24.90
CA GLU A 462 3.04 6.50 26.31
C GLU A 462 2.40 5.17 26.77
N LYS A 463 1.16 4.90 26.38
CA LYS A 463 0.44 3.68 26.73
C LYS A 463 1.03 2.43 26.08
N SER A 464 1.43 2.53 24.81
CA SER A 464 1.93 1.37 24.05
C SER A 464 3.42 1.11 24.26
N GLY A 465 4.21 2.13 24.60
CA GLY A 465 5.67 2.07 24.60
C GLY A 465 6.30 2.03 23.20
N HIS A 466 5.52 2.19 22.12
CA HIS A 466 5.98 2.07 20.74
C HIS A 466 5.84 3.40 19.98
N ASN A 467 6.91 3.82 19.30
CA ASN A 467 6.94 5.11 18.58
C ASN A 467 5.87 5.21 17.49
N ARG A 468 5.56 4.11 16.79
CA ARG A 468 4.56 4.07 15.71
C ARG A 468 3.13 4.34 16.19
N ALA A 469 2.84 4.25 17.50
CA ALA A 469 1.51 4.59 18.01
C ALA A 469 1.17 6.09 17.82
N ILE A 470 2.18 6.95 17.62
CA ILE A 470 2.02 8.40 17.45
C ILE A 470 1.10 8.78 16.28
N ASN A 471 1.02 7.96 15.23
CA ASN A 471 0.18 8.18 14.06
C ASN A 471 -0.85 7.05 13.89
N ARG A 472 -1.29 6.41 14.98
CA ARG A 472 -2.29 5.32 14.99
C ARG A 472 -3.44 5.62 15.95
N HIS A 473 -3.86 6.88 16.02
CA HIS A 473 -4.87 7.34 16.95
C HIS A 473 -6.19 6.57 16.79
N ARG A 474 -6.86 6.27 17.90
CA ARG A 474 -8.21 5.69 17.89
C ARG A 474 -9.21 6.74 18.30
N TRP A 475 -9.98 7.21 17.34
CA TRP A 475 -10.98 8.25 17.57
C TRP A 475 -12.17 7.69 18.33
N HIS A 476 -12.59 8.40 19.39
CA HIS A 476 -13.93 8.23 19.90
C HIS A 476 -14.93 8.74 18.85
N TYR A 477 -15.72 7.84 18.28
CA TYR A 477 -16.44 8.09 17.02
C TYR A 477 -17.43 9.27 17.10
N PRO A 478 -18.27 9.41 18.16
CA PRO A 478 -19.14 10.57 18.31
C PRO A 478 -18.39 11.91 18.38
N ASP A 479 -17.22 11.94 19.04
CA ASP A 479 -16.43 13.18 19.17
C ASP A 479 -15.84 13.59 17.82
N LEU A 480 -15.38 12.61 17.03
CA LEU A 480 -14.91 12.85 15.68
C LEU A 480 -16.04 13.42 14.80
N LEU A 481 -17.24 12.83 14.86
CA LEU A 481 -18.38 13.33 14.08
C LEU A 481 -18.71 14.78 14.47
N ALA A 482 -18.70 15.10 15.77
CA ALA A 482 -18.90 16.48 16.23
C ALA A 482 -17.84 17.45 15.70
N GLN A 483 -16.57 17.02 15.60
CA GLN A 483 -15.51 17.82 14.97
C GLN A 483 -15.73 18.00 13.47
N LEU A 484 -16.14 16.95 12.76
CA LEU A 484 -16.40 17.01 11.31
C LEU A 484 -17.65 17.84 10.96
N ASP A 485 -18.63 17.88 11.87
CA ASP A 485 -19.86 18.66 11.71
C ASP A 485 -19.69 20.14 12.11
N ASP A 486 -18.57 20.52 12.74
CA ASP A 486 -18.20 21.92 13.01
C ASP A 486 -17.35 22.50 11.87
N PRO A 487 -17.87 23.41 11.02
CA PRO A 487 -17.12 23.98 9.90
C PRO A 487 -15.89 24.78 10.31
N GLY A 488 -15.82 25.24 11.57
CA GLY A 488 -14.66 25.96 12.11
C GLY A 488 -13.50 25.04 12.49
N SER A 489 -13.75 23.74 12.67
CA SER A 489 -12.72 22.80 13.09
C SER A 489 -11.71 22.54 11.96
N ARG A 490 -10.45 22.29 12.32
CA ARG A 490 -9.43 21.86 11.35
C ARG A 490 -9.81 20.56 10.64
N HIS A 491 -10.50 19.68 11.35
CA HIS A 491 -10.91 18.36 10.89
C HIS A 491 -11.91 18.50 9.73
N ALA A 492 -12.96 19.32 9.91
CA ALA A 492 -13.95 19.61 8.87
C ALA A 492 -13.31 20.34 7.68
N ARG A 493 -12.48 21.36 7.93
CA ARG A 493 -11.81 22.14 6.87
C ARG A 493 -10.96 21.25 5.95
N VAL A 494 -10.11 20.41 6.53
CA VAL A 494 -9.24 19.51 5.76
C VAL A 494 -10.04 18.41 5.09
N PHE A 495 -10.93 17.74 5.82
CA PHE A 495 -11.73 16.64 5.28
C PHE A 495 -12.57 17.10 4.08
N ASN A 496 -13.27 18.24 4.19
CA ASN A 496 -14.10 18.78 3.12
C ASN A 496 -13.26 19.23 1.92
N ALA A 497 -12.10 19.86 2.15
CA ALA A 497 -11.21 20.26 1.06
C ALA A 497 -10.67 19.04 0.29
N LEU A 498 -10.14 18.03 0.99
CA LEU A 498 -9.59 16.84 0.36
C LEU A 498 -10.64 16.02 -0.39
N THR A 499 -11.81 15.81 0.22
CA THR A 499 -12.90 15.05 -0.41
C THR A 499 -13.47 15.77 -1.62
N SER A 500 -13.64 17.09 -1.56
CA SER A 500 -14.06 17.92 -2.71
C SER A 500 -13.07 17.83 -3.87
N ILE A 501 -11.78 18.00 -3.61
CA ILE A 501 -10.75 17.93 -4.67
C ILE A 501 -10.65 16.52 -5.24
N LEU A 502 -10.78 15.48 -4.42
CA LEU A 502 -10.77 14.08 -4.88
C LEU A 502 -11.99 13.75 -5.76
N GLN A 503 -13.17 14.30 -5.44
CA GLN A 503 -14.36 14.21 -6.28
C GLN A 503 -14.21 14.99 -7.59
N THR A 504 -13.48 16.11 -7.59
CA THR A 504 -13.14 16.85 -8.81
C THR A 504 -12.16 16.04 -9.66
N ARG A 505 -11.12 15.46 -9.04
CA ARG A 505 -10.13 14.59 -9.69
C ARG A 505 -10.79 13.43 -10.42
N SER A 506 -11.76 12.76 -9.78
CA SER A 506 -12.43 11.57 -10.31
C SER A 506 -13.24 11.81 -11.58
N LYS A 507 -13.44 13.07 -11.97
CA LYS A 507 -14.14 13.47 -13.20
C LYS A 507 -13.19 13.79 -14.36
N GLN A 508 -11.86 13.78 -14.14
CA GLN A 508 -10.89 14.23 -15.14
C GLN A 508 -10.16 13.04 -15.77
N ALA A 509 -10.42 12.78 -17.06
CA ALA A 509 -9.76 11.68 -17.79
C ALA A 509 -8.23 11.82 -17.84
N ALA A 510 -7.70 13.05 -17.79
CA ALA A 510 -6.26 13.30 -17.72
C ALA A 510 -5.59 12.75 -16.45
N PHE A 511 -6.37 12.50 -15.40
CA PHE A 511 -5.90 11.95 -14.15
C PHE A 511 -5.93 10.41 -14.09
N HIS A 512 -6.31 9.73 -15.17
CA HIS A 512 -6.23 8.28 -15.27
C HIS A 512 -4.82 7.78 -14.87
N PRO A 513 -4.65 6.71 -14.05
CA PRO A 513 -3.36 6.32 -13.50
C PRO A 513 -2.24 6.03 -14.50
N ASN A 514 -2.58 5.71 -15.76
CA ASN A 514 -1.64 5.54 -16.89
C ASN A 514 -1.75 6.64 -17.97
N ALA A 515 -2.40 7.76 -17.67
CA ALA A 515 -2.37 8.94 -18.54
C ALA A 515 -0.96 9.53 -18.59
N THR A 516 -0.60 10.15 -19.71
CA THR A 516 0.73 10.73 -19.91
C THR A 516 1.02 11.79 -18.84
N GLN A 517 2.25 11.79 -18.32
CA GLN A 517 2.75 12.80 -17.40
C GLN A 517 4.07 13.39 -17.92
N PHE A 518 4.27 14.69 -17.69
CA PHE A 518 5.52 15.38 -17.98
C PHE A 518 5.84 16.40 -16.89
N THR A 519 7.06 16.38 -16.36
CA THR A 519 7.52 17.34 -15.34
C THR A 519 7.75 18.72 -15.95
N LEU A 520 7.14 19.76 -15.37
CA LEU A 520 7.31 21.15 -15.80
C LEU A 520 8.56 21.76 -15.16
N GLN A 521 9.25 22.61 -15.90
CA GLN A 521 10.45 23.32 -15.42
C GLN A 521 10.06 24.75 -15.00
N LEU A 522 9.60 24.91 -13.77
CA LEU A 522 9.02 26.17 -13.24
C LEU A 522 9.91 26.86 -12.19
N GLY A 523 11.22 26.54 -12.18
CA GLY A 523 12.12 26.90 -11.09
C GLY A 523 12.00 25.96 -9.89
N GLU A 524 12.58 26.36 -8.76
CA GLU A 524 12.63 25.52 -7.55
C GLU A 524 11.49 25.79 -6.56
N GLN A 525 10.82 26.93 -6.63
CA GLN A 525 9.76 27.28 -5.66
C GLN A 525 8.40 26.65 -5.99
N LEU A 526 8.22 26.24 -7.26
CA LEU A 526 7.03 25.56 -7.74
C LEU A 526 7.36 24.12 -8.09
N PHE A 527 6.44 23.21 -7.79
CA PHE A 527 6.42 21.86 -8.34
C PHE A 527 5.24 21.71 -9.27
N GLY A 528 5.50 21.31 -10.51
CA GLY A 528 4.43 21.18 -11.50
C GLY A 528 4.65 20.06 -12.49
N PHE A 529 3.56 19.51 -12.98
CA PHE A 529 3.55 18.51 -14.03
C PHE A 529 2.31 18.67 -14.90
N TRP A 530 2.47 18.34 -16.18
CA TRP A 530 1.39 18.25 -17.15
C TRP A 530 0.87 16.82 -17.21
N ARG A 531 -0.45 16.65 -17.19
CA ARG A 531 -1.15 15.39 -17.42
C ARG A 531 -1.95 15.49 -18.71
N GLN A 532 -1.90 14.44 -19.54
CA GLN A 532 -2.74 14.33 -20.75
C GLN A 532 -3.50 13.01 -20.75
N SER A 533 -4.82 13.12 -20.91
CA SER A 533 -5.73 11.99 -21.08
C SER A 533 -5.27 11.03 -22.18
N ILE A 534 -5.63 9.75 -22.05
CA ILE A 534 -5.19 8.69 -22.97
C ILE A 534 -5.62 8.97 -24.42
N ASP A 535 -6.82 9.55 -24.60
CA ASP A 535 -7.35 9.96 -25.91
C ASP A 535 -6.88 11.36 -26.37
N ARG A 536 -6.07 12.03 -25.53
CA ARG A 536 -5.50 13.36 -25.74
C ARG A 536 -6.53 14.49 -25.83
N SER A 537 -7.77 14.27 -25.38
CA SER A 537 -8.84 15.28 -25.40
C SER A 537 -8.67 16.33 -24.29
N GLN A 538 -8.20 15.91 -23.12
CA GLN A 538 -7.99 16.74 -21.95
C GLN A 538 -6.51 16.85 -21.58
N SER A 539 -6.09 18.07 -21.23
CA SER A 539 -4.83 18.43 -20.61
C SER A 539 -5.05 19.06 -19.24
N ILE A 540 -4.17 18.77 -18.28
CA ILE A 540 -4.15 19.42 -16.96
C ILE A 540 -2.72 19.83 -16.64
N PHE A 541 -2.51 21.11 -16.34
CA PHE A 541 -1.27 21.61 -15.74
C PHE A 541 -1.50 21.71 -14.23
N ALA A 542 -0.96 20.74 -13.49
CA ALA A 542 -1.03 20.71 -12.03
C ALA A 542 0.22 21.38 -11.46
N ILE A 543 0.04 22.54 -10.83
CA ILE A 543 1.12 23.41 -10.35
C ILE A 543 0.88 23.74 -8.89
N HIS A 544 1.92 23.62 -8.08
CA HIS A 544 1.83 23.70 -6.63
C HIS A 544 2.95 24.61 -6.13
N ASN A 545 2.56 25.64 -5.39
CA ASN A 545 3.50 26.47 -4.65
C ASN A 545 4.01 25.70 -3.43
N LEU A 546 5.32 25.67 -3.24
CA LEU A 546 5.95 25.00 -2.10
C LEU A 546 6.39 25.97 -1.01
N THR A 547 6.19 27.27 -1.18
CA THR A 547 6.70 28.30 -0.26
C THR A 547 5.56 29.01 0.48
N GLY A 548 5.95 29.71 1.56
CA GLY A 548 5.10 30.65 2.28
C GLY A 548 4.95 32.01 1.59
N GLU A 549 5.45 32.16 0.35
CA GLU A 549 5.45 33.41 -0.40
C GLU A 549 4.51 33.33 -1.61
N THR A 550 4.01 34.48 -2.06
CA THR A 550 3.27 34.56 -3.32
C THR A 550 4.24 34.45 -4.49
N ILE A 551 3.97 33.51 -5.40
CA ILE A 551 4.79 33.26 -6.60
C ILE A 551 3.97 33.54 -7.85
N SER A 552 4.61 34.10 -8.87
CA SER A 552 3.99 34.38 -10.16
C SER A 552 4.80 33.77 -11.30
N ILE A 553 4.12 33.21 -12.30
CA ILE A 553 4.73 32.76 -13.55
C ILE A 553 4.02 33.37 -14.76
N PRO A 554 4.73 33.66 -15.86
CA PRO A 554 4.08 34.07 -17.10
C PRO A 554 3.17 32.95 -17.62
N LEU A 555 1.91 33.27 -17.97
CA LEU A 555 0.94 32.29 -18.50
C LEU A 555 1.44 31.57 -19.75
N MET A 556 2.22 32.27 -20.58
CA MET A 556 2.84 31.71 -21.79
C MET A 556 3.77 30.51 -21.51
N SER A 557 4.25 30.34 -20.26
CA SER A 557 5.08 29.19 -19.88
C SER A 557 4.33 27.86 -19.88
N LEU A 558 2.98 27.89 -19.85
CA LEU A 558 2.15 26.70 -19.74
C LEU A 558 1.71 26.11 -21.09
N ASN A 559 2.16 26.66 -22.23
CA ASN A 559 1.81 26.17 -23.57
C ASN A 559 0.30 25.90 -23.74
N LEU A 560 -0.54 26.77 -23.17
CA LEU A 560 -2.00 26.65 -23.27
C LEU A 560 -2.41 26.82 -24.74
N ILE A 561 -3.29 25.93 -25.22
CA ILE A 561 -3.75 25.92 -26.61
C ILE A 561 -4.69 27.12 -26.83
N ASP A 562 -4.38 27.93 -27.84
CA ASP A 562 -5.22 29.05 -28.25
C ASP A 562 -6.56 28.55 -28.82
N GLY A 563 -7.65 29.23 -28.46
CA GLY A 563 -9.02 28.83 -28.80
C GLY A 563 -9.71 27.89 -27.81
N ASP A 564 -8.96 27.23 -26.91
CA ASP A 564 -9.54 26.47 -25.79
C ASP A 564 -9.92 27.38 -24.63
N THR A 565 -10.90 26.94 -23.82
CA THR A 565 -11.32 27.65 -22.60
C THR A 565 -10.61 27.03 -21.41
N TRP A 566 -9.70 27.77 -20.77
CA TRP A 566 -8.92 27.26 -19.66
C TRP A 566 -9.51 27.68 -18.31
N SER A 567 -9.50 26.77 -17.34
CA SER A 567 -9.95 27.04 -15.96
C SER A 567 -9.14 26.28 -14.94
N ASP A 568 -9.07 26.81 -13.72
CA ASP A 568 -8.51 26.10 -12.58
C ASP A 568 -9.60 25.27 -11.88
N LEU A 569 -9.45 23.95 -11.92
CA LEU A 569 -10.39 23.00 -11.35
C LEU A 569 -10.58 23.12 -9.83
N ILE A 570 -9.59 23.66 -9.11
CA ILE A 570 -9.65 23.76 -7.65
C ILE A 570 -10.41 25.02 -7.22
N SER A 571 -10.09 26.17 -7.81
CA SER A 571 -10.72 27.46 -7.47
C SER A 571 -11.98 27.78 -8.28
N GLY A 572 -12.14 27.16 -9.47
CA GLY A 572 -13.16 27.51 -10.45
C GLY A 572 -12.84 28.79 -11.25
N GLU A 573 -11.65 29.38 -11.07
CA GLU A 573 -11.23 30.58 -11.78
C GLU A 573 -11.02 30.30 -13.27
N HIS A 574 -11.58 31.16 -14.12
CA HIS A 574 -11.32 31.12 -15.56
C HIS A 574 -9.96 31.76 -15.88
N ILE A 575 -9.13 31.06 -16.64
CA ILE A 575 -7.81 31.52 -17.06
C ILE A 575 -7.91 32.21 -18.42
N GLY A 576 -7.87 33.54 -18.42
CA GLY A 576 -7.92 34.37 -19.64
C GLY A 576 -6.66 35.22 -19.83
N GLY A 577 -6.40 35.63 -21.08
CA GLY A 577 -5.34 36.58 -21.41
C GLY A 577 -3.93 35.97 -21.36
N PHE A 578 -3.53 35.27 -22.43
CA PHE A 578 -2.24 34.57 -22.56
C PHE A 578 -0.98 35.44 -22.45
N GLY A 579 -1.12 36.77 -22.34
CA GLY A 579 -0.03 37.72 -22.09
C GLY A 579 0.14 38.14 -20.62
N GLY A 580 -0.67 37.60 -19.71
CA GLY A 580 -0.61 37.91 -18.28
C GLY A 580 0.26 36.96 -17.47
N ASP A 581 0.21 37.18 -16.16
CA ASP A 581 0.89 36.39 -15.15
C ASP A 581 -0.14 35.55 -14.38
N LEU A 582 0.27 34.36 -13.96
CA LEU A 582 -0.48 33.46 -13.10
C LEU A 582 0.09 33.50 -11.69
N GLU A 583 -0.68 34.06 -10.76
CA GLU A 583 -0.30 34.16 -9.36
C GLU A 583 -0.72 32.92 -8.57
N PHE A 584 0.13 32.55 -7.60
CA PHE A 584 -0.06 31.48 -6.63
C PHE A 584 0.16 32.05 -5.23
N ALA A 585 -0.87 32.02 -4.40
CA ALA A 585 -0.78 32.30 -2.97
C ALA A 585 0.13 31.26 -2.27
N PRO A 586 0.58 31.53 -1.03
CA PRO A 586 1.36 30.57 -0.23
C PRO A 586 0.75 29.17 -0.25
N TYR A 587 1.55 28.18 -0.62
CA TYR A 587 1.15 26.77 -0.76
C TYR A 587 -0.04 26.47 -1.69
N GLN A 588 -0.49 27.43 -2.50
CA GLN A 588 -1.63 27.25 -3.39
C GLN A 588 -1.34 26.20 -4.46
N CYS A 589 -2.33 25.36 -4.69
CA CYS A 589 -2.35 24.37 -5.77
C CYS A 589 -3.38 24.77 -6.81
N ARG A 590 -3.02 24.65 -8.09
CA ARG A 590 -3.90 24.92 -9.22
C ARG A 590 -3.83 23.78 -10.22
N TRP A 591 -5.00 23.35 -10.71
CA TRP A 591 -5.12 22.33 -11.74
C TRP A 591 -5.79 22.94 -12.96
N ILE A 592 -4.97 23.48 -13.86
CA ILE A 592 -5.43 24.27 -15.00
C ILE A 592 -5.75 23.31 -16.15
N THR A 593 -7.02 23.26 -16.56
CA THR A 593 -7.51 22.34 -17.59
C THR A 593 -8.28 23.06 -18.69
N ASN A 594 -8.33 22.43 -19.87
CA ASN A 594 -9.11 22.87 -21.03
C ASN A 594 -10.50 22.25 -21.09
#